data_AF-A0A6H9YDF5-F1
#
_entry.id   AF-A0A6H9YDF5-F1
#
_cell.length_a   1.000
_cell.length_b   1.000
_cell.length_c   1.000
_cell.angle_alpha   90.00
_cell.angle_beta   90.00
_cell.angle_gamma   90.00
#
_symmetry.space_group_name_H-M   'P 1'
#
loop_
_entity.id
_entity.type
_entity.pdbx_description
1 polymer ?
#
loop_
_entity_poly.entity_id
_entity_poly.type
_entity_poly.pdbx_seq_one_letter_code
_entity_poly.pdbx_strand_id
1 'polypeptide(L)'
;MGPPVGFVHADDLPWVNAGPVGLQVLRVSPDTWVVRNRFKAPFQLPAHKHTGSVHAYTFSGRWKYAEYGIDYVAGTFIHEPPGSVHTLMIEEDSDILFIIEGAFIEYDADGNISGVVDGESTLNAYLAMCDAAGIPRPEGILS
;
A
#
# COMPACT_ATOMS: atom_id res chain seq x y z
N MET A 1 -24.00 24.47 1.35
CA MET A 1 -23.76 23.10 1.84
C MET A 1 -22.40 22.67 1.29
N GLY A 2 -21.54 22.09 2.13
CA GLY A 2 -20.23 21.61 1.70
C GLY A 2 -20.31 20.38 0.78
N PRO A 3 -19.17 19.89 0.27
CA PRO A 3 -19.14 18.65 -0.49
C PRO A 3 -19.69 17.47 0.34
N PRO A 4 -20.32 16.46 -0.30
CA PRO A 4 -20.82 15.28 0.39
C PRO A 4 -19.67 14.44 0.97
N VAL A 5 -19.96 13.70 2.04
CA VAL A 5 -19.02 12.73 2.64
C VAL A 5 -19.16 11.39 1.91
N GLY A 6 -18.06 10.87 1.37
CA GLY A 6 -17.98 9.52 0.81
C GLY A 6 -17.63 8.47 1.86
N PHE A 7 -18.01 7.21 1.62
CA PHE A 7 -17.62 6.07 2.44
C PHE A 7 -17.46 4.83 1.56
N VAL A 8 -16.66 3.87 2.04
CA VAL A 8 -16.54 2.54 1.45
C VAL A 8 -16.38 1.53 2.57
N HIS A 9 -17.07 0.39 2.50
CA HIS A 9 -16.84 -0.72 3.41
C HIS A 9 -15.76 -1.63 2.81
N ALA A 10 -14.73 -1.97 3.57
CA ALA A 10 -13.63 -2.77 3.03
C ALA A 10 -14.09 -4.14 2.51
N ASP A 11 -15.13 -4.74 3.10
CA ASP A 11 -15.66 -6.03 2.63
C ASP A 11 -16.40 -5.94 1.28
N ASP A 12 -16.77 -4.73 0.83
CA ASP A 12 -17.37 -4.51 -0.49
C ASP A 12 -16.32 -4.46 -1.61
N LEU A 13 -15.03 -4.35 -1.24
CA LEU A 13 -13.91 -4.34 -2.17
C LEU A 13 -13.25 -5.73 -2.21
N PRO A 14 -13.03 -6.33 -3.39
CA PRO A 14 -12.38 -7.63 -3.47
C PRO A 14 -10.90 -7.57 -3.07
N TRP A 15 -10.40 -8.65 -2.48
CA TRP A 15 -8.95 -8.84 -2.40
C TRP A 15 -8.42 -9.40 -3.71
N VAL A 16 -7.40 -8.77 -4.27
CA VAL A 16 -6.57 -9.35 -5.34
C VAL A 16 -5.17 -9.60 -4.82
N ASN A 17 -4.43 -10.52 -5.45
CA ASN A 17 -3.08 -10.89 -5.00
C ASN A 17 -2.07 -10.76 -6.14
N ALA A 18 -0.98 -10.05 -5.88
CA ALA A 18 0.25 -10.07 -6.66
C ALA A 18 1.29 -10.91 -5.91
N GLY A 19 1.32 -12.21 -6.17
CA GLY A 19 2.16 -13.16 -5.43
C GLY A 19 1.80 -13.15 -3.93
N PRO A 20 2.75 -12.83 -3.01
CA PRO A 20 2.50 -12.79 -1.57
C PRO A 20 1.81 -11.50 -1.08
N VAL A 21 1.50 -10.55 -1.98
CA VAL A 21 0.92 -9.25 -1.64
C VAL A 21 -0.56 -9.22 -2.02
N GLY A 22 -1.43 -9.30 -1.01
CA GLY A 22 -2.84 -8.96 -1.14
C GLY A 22 -3.04 -7.45 -1.15
N LEU A 23 -3.97 -6.97 -1.98
CA LEU A 23 -4.26 -5.55 -2.18
C LEU A 23 -5.78 -5.29 -2.19
N GLN A 24 -6.19 -4.25 -1.48
CA GLN A 24 -7.44 -3.51 -1.68
C GLN A 24 -7.11 -2.02 -1.87
N VAL A 25 -7.74 -1.38 -2.86
CA VAL A 25 -7.63 0.07 -3.08
C VAL A 25 -8.89 0.74 -2.55
N LEU A 26 -8.75 1.57 -1.50
CA LEU A 26 -9.89 2.19 -0.81
C LEU A 26 -10.20 3.59 -1.36
N ARG A 27 -9.16 4.37 -1.68
CA ARG A 27 -9.28 5.74 -2.18
C ARG A 27 -8.12 6.08 -3.11
N VAL A 28 -8.40 6.83 -4.18
CA VAL A 28 -7.38 7.43 -5.05
C VAL A 28 -7.80 8.84 -5.46
N SER A 29 -6.97 9.83 -5.14
CA SER A 29 -7.02 11.21 -5.65
C SER A 29 -5.74 11.55 -6.40
N PRO A 30 -5.64 12.72 -7.08
CA PRO A 30 -4.44 13.10 -7.82
C PRO A 30 -3.14 13.13 -7.00
N ASP A 31 -3.25 13.26 -5.68
CA ASP A 31 -2.15 13.49 -4.75
C ASP A 31 -2.12 12.55 -3.55
N THR A 32 -3.17 11.76 -3.31
CA THR A 32 -3.25 10.87 -2.15
C THR A 32 -3.99 9.60 -2.47
N TRP A 33 -3.55 8.49 -1.92
CA TRP A 33 -4.18 7.20 -2.11
C TRP A 33 -4.11 6.37 -0.85
N VAL A 34 -5.10 5.50 -0.69
CA VAL A 34 -5.27 4.67 0.51
C VAL A 34 -5.45 3.24 0.07
N VAL A 35 -4.59 2.37 0.57
CA VAL A 35 -4.60 0.94 0.28
C VAL A 35 -4.54 0.15 1.56
N ARG A 36 -5.16 -1.03 1.54
CA ARG A 36 -4.97 -2.04 2.57
C ARG A 36 -4.23 -3.20 1.94
N ASN A 37 -3.16 -3.63 2.59
CA ASN A 37 -2.34 -4.74 2.13
C ASN A 37 -2.36 -5.89 3.12
N ARG A 38 -2.40 -7.10 2.59
CA ARG A 38 -2.20 -8.34 3.33
C ARG A 38 -0.96 -9.03 2.79
N PHE A 39 0.10 -9.03 3.56
CA PHE A 39 1.36 -9.64 3.16
C PHE A 39 1.48 -11.05 3.71
N LYS A 40 2.06 -11.95 2.91
CA LYS A 40 2.50 -13.28 3.33
C LYS A 40 3.98 -13.31 3.63
N ALA A 41 4.36 -13.87 4.77
CA ALA A 41 5.76 -14.02 5.14
C ALA A 41 6.41 -15.27 4.49
N PRO A 42 7.72 -15.26 4.21
CA PRO A 42 8.59 -14.07 4.23
C PRO A 42 8.39 -13.24 2.96
N PHE A 43 8.42 -11.93 3.09
CA PHE A 43 8.39 -11.02 1.94
C PHE A 43 9.25 -9.78 2.19
N GLN A 44 9.92 -9.30 1.15
CA GLN A 44 10.67 -8.05 1.17
C GLN A 44 10.28 -7.25 -0.06
N LEU A 45 9.87 -5.99 0.14
CA LEU A 45 9.68 -5.03 -0.93
C LEU A 45 11.04 -4.39 -1.25
N PRO A 46 11.38 -4.11 -2.53
CA PRO A 46 12.58 -3.37 -2.87
C PRO A 46 12.68 -2.04 -2.12
N ALA A 47 13.90 -1.55 -1.93
CA ALA A 47 14.12 -0.25 -1.34
C ALA A 47 13.41 0.82 -2.18
N HIS A 48 12.69 1.73 -1.53
CA HIS A 48 11.94 2.74 -2.23
C HIS A 48 11.93 4.06 -1.47
N LYS A 49 11.75 5.15 -2.21
CA LYS A 49 11.64 6.51 -1.68
C LYS A 49 10.23 7.03 -1.83
N HIS A 50 9.64 7.53 -0.74
CA HIS A 50 8.37 8.26 -0.83
C HIS A 50 8.59 9.72 -1.24
N THR A 51 7.77 10.20 -2.18
CA THR A 51 7.80 11.61 -2.62
C THR A 51 6.97 12.52 -1.70
N GLY A 52 5.96 11.98 -1.03
CA GLY A 52 5.16 12.62 0.01
C GLY A 52 5.19 11.84 1.33
N SER A 53 4.33 12.22 2.28
CA SER A 53 4.23 11.54 3.58
C SER A 53 3.47 10.21 3.46
N VAL A 54 3.81 9.25 4.32
CA VAL A 54 3.01 8.04 4.52
C VAL A 54 2.58 7.96 5.97
N HIS A 55 1.33 7.62 6.18
CA HIS A 55 0.84 7.13 7.47
C HIS A 55 0.41 5.68 7.31
N ALA A 56 0.79 4.83 8.25
CA ALA A 56 0.39 3.43 8.24
C ALA A 56 -0.15 2.97 9.58
N TYR A 57 -1.02 1.97 9.54
CA TYR A 57 -1.54 1.32 10.74
C TYR A 57 -1.51 -0.19 10.57
N THR A 58 -0.91 -0.87 11.55
CA THR A 58 -0.78 -2.33 11.54
C THR A 58 -1.95 -2.95 12.29
N PHE A 59 -2.81 -3.69 11.60
CA PHE A 59 -3.93 -4.41 12.21
C PHE A 59 -3.48 -5.74 12.83
N SER A 60 -2.58 -6.46 12.16
CA SER A 60 -2.04 -7.74 12.62
C SER A 60 -0.67 -8.04 12.01
N GLY A 61 0.04 -9.01 12.59
CA GLY A 61 1.32 -9.50 12.08
C GLY A 61 2.53 -8.80 12.70
N ARG A 62 3.68 -8.98 12.03
CA ARG A 62 4.97 -8.42 12.42
C ARG A 62 5.80 -8.12 11.17
N TRP A 63 6.22 -6.88 11.04
CA TRP A 63 7.02 -6.39 9.93
C TRP A 63 7.95 -5.27 10.39
N LYS A 64 8.89 -4.85 9.56
CA LYS A 64 9.86 -3.81 9.90
C LYS A 64 10.42 -3.12 8.67
N TYR A 65 11.08 -1.99 8.90
CA TYR A 65 12.06 -1.44 7.98
C TYR A 65 13.45 -1.97 8.31
N ALA A 66 14.16 -2.47 7.29
CA ALA A 66 15.50 -3.05 7.45
C ALA A 66 16.49 -2.09 8.11
N GLU A 67 16.29 -0.79 7.91
CA GLU A 67 17.17 0.29 8.33
C GLU A 67 17.08 0.61 9.82
N TYR A 68 15.97 0.26 10.49
CA TYR A 68 15.68 0.75 11.84
C TYR A 68 15.77 -0.32 12.93
N GLY A 69 15.70 -1.61 12.57
CA GLY A 69 15.77 -2.71 13.55
C GLY A 69 14.62 -2.73 14.56
N ILE A 70 13.49 -2.11 14.22
CA ILE A 70 12.27 -2.02 15.04
C ILE A 70 11.18 -2.86 14.39
N ASP A 71 10.56 -3.76 15.16
CA ASP A 71 9.38 -4.49 14.72
C ASP A 71 8.10 -3.66 14.94
N TYR A 72 7.29 -3.56 13.90
CA TYR A 72 5.94 -3.01 13.91
C TYR A 72 4.94 -4.17 13.99
N VAL A 73 4.04 -4.10 14.98
CA VAL A 73 3.07 -5.16 15.32
C VAL A 73 1.66 -4.59 15.40
N ALA A 74 0.67 -5.42 15.66
CA ALA A 74 -0.72 -4.98 15.82
C ALA A 74 -0.85 -3.76 16.76
N GLY A 75 -1.54 -2.72 16.30
CA GLY A 75 -1.73 -1.48 17.02
C GLY A 75 -0.66 -0.40 16.76
N THR A 76 0.40 -0.70 16.01
CA THR A 76 1.41 0.30 15.66
C THR A 76 0.88 1.27 14.61
N PHE A 77 0.98 2.57 14.91
CA PHE A 77 0.86 3.66 13.95
C PHE A 77 2.24 4.13 13.51
N ILE A 78 2.42 4.36 12.22
CA ILE A 78 3.68 4.73 11.60
C ILE A 78 3.48 6.04 10.85
N HIS A 79 4.46 6.93 10.95
CA HIS A 79 4.58 8.11 10.09
C HIS A 79 5.94 8.12 9.43
N GLU A 80 5.93 8.25 8.12
CA GLU A 80 7.12 8.36 7.27
C GLU A 80 7.14 9.76 6.66
N PRO A 81 8.20 10.54 6.91
CA PRO A 81 8.31 11.87 6.35
C PRO A 81 8.62 11.82 4.84
N PRO A 82 8.20 12.82 4.05
CA PRO A 82 8.56 12.92 2.64
C PRO A 82 10.07 12.77 2.42
N GLY A 83 10.44 11.96 1.44
CA GLY A 83 11.82 11.67 1.09
C GLY A 83 12.48 10.56 1.92
N SER A 84 11.76 9.92 2.86
CA SER A 84 12.23 8.70 3.51
C SER A 84 12.50 7.61 2.48
N VAL A 85 13.59 6.87 2.70
CA VAL A 85 13.97 5.69 1.93
C VAL A 85 14.03 4.52 2.88
N HIS A 86 13.36 3.43 2.55
CA HIS A 86 13.31 2.25 3.40
C HIS A 86 13.06 0.96 2.62
N THR A 87 13.30 -0.15 3.30
CA THR A 87 13.09 -1.50 2.78
C THR A 87 12.13 -2.24 3.70
N LEU A 88 10.89 -2.42 3.24
CA LEU A 88 9.84 -3.11 3.99
C LEU A 88 10.10 -4.63 4.01
N MET A 89 10.13 -5.21 5.20
CA MET A 89 10.29 -6.65 5.42
C MET A 89 9.15 -7.20 6.27
N ILE A 90 8.53 -8.29 5.80
CA ILE A 90 7.44 -9.00 6.45
C ILE A 90 8.00 -10.27 7.09
N GLU A 91 7.96 -10.33 8.42
CA GLU A 91 8.46 -11.44 9.23
C GLU A 91 7.34 -12.42 9.59
N GLU A 92 6.12 -11.92 9.75
CA GLU A 92 4.88 -12.67 9.96
C GLU A 92 3.76 -12.09 9.09
N ASP A 93 2.81 -12.93 8.67
CA ASP A 93 1.66 -12.50 7.86
C ASP A 93 1.00 -11.25 8.46
N SER A 94 0.96 -10.16 7.68
CA SER A 94 0.63 -8.83 8.20
C SER A 94 -0.52 -8.19 7.42
N ASP A 95 -1.39 -7.47 8.12
CA ASP A 95 -2.50 -6.69 7.56
C ASP A 95 -2.30 -5.21 7.92
N ILE A 96 -2.09 -4.36 6.92
CA ILE A 96 -1.59 -3.00 7.09
C ILE A 96 -2.40 -2.05 6.21
N LEU A 97 -2.84 -0.93 6.79
CA LEU A 97 -3.35 0.22 6.05
C LEU A 97 -2.20 1.17 5.73
N PHE A 98 -2.12 1.65 4.50
CA PHE A 98 -1.24 2.75 4.11
C PHE A 98 -2.07 3.91 3.54
N ILE A 99 -1.76 5.12 4.00
CA ILE A 99 -2.27 6.40 3.51
C ILE A 99 -1.06 7.14 2.95
N ILE A 100 -0.99 7.28 1.63
CA ILE A 100 0.21 7.70 0.91
C ILE A 100 -0.08 9.00 0.17
N GLU A 101 0.74 10.00 0.39
CA GLU A 101 0.79 11.21 -0.43
C GLU A 101 1.84 11.07 -1.54
N GLY A 102 1.46 11.48 -2.75
CA GLY A 102 2.31 11.38 -3.93
C GLY A 102 2.55 9.93 -4.38
N ALA A 103 3.81 9.58 -4.56
CA ALA A 103 4.26 8.34 -5.16
C ALA A 103 5.40 7.72 -4.33
N PHE A 104 5.74 6.47 -4.62
CA PHE A 104 7.05 5.93 -4.27
C PHE A 104 7.87 5.55 -5.50
N ILE A 105 9.17 5.76 -5.39
CA ILE A 105 10.17 5.46 -6.41
C ILE A 105 10.89 4.19 -5.96
N GLU A 106 10.80 3.12 -6.74
CA GLU A 106 11.46 1.85 -6.47
C GLU A 106 12.89 1.86 -7.01
N TYR A 107 13.82 1.34 -6.22
CA TYR A 107 15.22 1.18 -6.63
C TYR A 107 15.56 -0.30 -6.87
N ASP A 108 16.33 -0.55 -7.93
CA ASP A 108 16.97 -1.86 -8.12
C ASP A 108 18.19 -2.04 -7.20
N ALA A 109 18.82 -3.21 -7.29
CA ALA A 109 19.98 -3.55 -6.46
C ALA A 109 21.22 -2.66 -6.73
N ASP A 110 21.30 -2.02 -7.90
CA ASP A 110 22.39 -1.11 -8.27
C ASP A 110 22.06 0.36 -7.88
N GLY A 111 20.87 0.60 -7.30
CA GLY A 111 20.40 1.92 -6.89
C GLY A 111 19.79 2.75 -8.03
N ASN A 112 19.51 2.15 -9.19
CA ASN A 112 18.82 2.85 -10.27
C ASN A 112 17.31 2.82 -10.03
N ILE A 113 16.60 3.80 -10.60
CA ILE A 113 15.14 3.83 -10.59
C ILE A 113 14.63 2.67 -11.45
N SER A 114 13.88 1.76 -10.83
CA SER A 114 13.25 0.61 -11.50
C SER A 114 11.75 0.81 -11.72
N GLY A 115 11.11 1.68 -10.94
CA GLY A 115 9.68 1.94 -11.01
C GLY A 115 9.28 3.24 -10.32
N VAL A 116 8.12 3.76 -10.72
CA VAL A 116 7.40 4.82 -10.02
C VAL A 116 5.97 4.34 -9.84
N VAL A 117 5.51 4.31 -8.60
CA VAL A 117 4.18 3.82 -8.22
C VAL A 117 3.42 4.94 -7.51
N ASP A 118 2.24 5.24 -8.02
CA ASP A 118 1.32 6.25 -7.52
C ASP A 118 -0.11 5.68 -7.40
N GLY A 119 -1.06 6.52 -7.00
CA GLY A 119 -2.44 6.12 -6.85
C GLY A 119 -3.09 5.64 -8.14
N GLU A 120 -2.82 6.29 -9.28
CA GLU A 120 -3.42 5.94 -10.58
C GLU A 120 -2.89 4.60 -11.10
N SER A 121 -1.57 4.42 -11.10
CA SER A 121 -0.94 3.16 -11.49
C SER A 121 -1.38 2.00 -10.59
N THR A 122 -1.52 2.24 -9.28
CA THR A 122 -2.04 1.24 -8.33
C THR A 122 -3.49 0.87 -8.64
N LEU A 123 -4.36 1.85 -8.90
CA LEU A 123 -5.75 1.59 -9.26
C LEU A 123 -5.84 0.77 -10.55
N ASN A 124 -5.07 1.15 -11.57
CA ASN A 124 -5.04 0.44 -12.84
C ASN A 124 -4.57 -1.01 -12.66
N ALA A 125 -3.53 -1.25 -11.86
CA ALA A 125 -3.05 -2.58 -11.54
C ALA A 125 -4.10 -3.40 -10.77
N TYR A 126 -4.77 -2.79 -9.79
CA TYR A 126 -5.83 -3.44 -9.02
C TYR A 126 -7.02 -3.87 -9.89
N LEU A 127 -7.49 -2.99 -10.77
CA LEU A 127 -8.58 -3.31 -11.71
C LEU A 127 -8.16 -4.39 -12.72
N ALA A 128 -6.93 -4.34 -13.23
CA ALA A 128 -6.41 -5.35 -14.14
C ALA A 128 -6.30 -6.73 -13.45
N MET A 129 -5.90 -6.76 -12.17
CA MET A 129 -5.89 -8.00 -11.38
C MET A 129 -7.30 -8.54 -11.11
N CYS A 130 -8.29 -7.67 -10.92
CA CYS A 130 -9.69 -8.09 -10.82
C CYS A 130 -10.12 -8.78 -12.12
N ASP A 131 -9.88 -8.15 -13.27
CA ASP A 131 -10.23 -8.70 -14.58
C ASP A 131 -9.55 -10.06 -14.83
N ALA A 132 -8.25 -10.15 -14.54
CA ALA A 132 -7.47 -11.38 -14.71
C ALA A 132 -7.96 -12.52 -13.81
N ALA A 133 -8.48 -12.20 -12.62
CA ALA A 133 -9.06 -13.17 -11.69
C ALA A 133 -10.55 -13.49 -11.98
N GLY A 134 -11.16 -12.84 -12.97
CA GLY A 134 -12.61 -12.97 -13.22
C GLY A 134 -13.48 -12.37 -12.11
N ILE A 135 -12.91 -11.47 -11.30
CA ILE A 135 -13.60 -10.76 -10.24
C ILE A 135 -14.25 -9.50 -10.85
N PRO A 136 -15.54 -9.23 -10.60
CA PRO A 136 -16.16 -7.99 -11.04
C PRO A 136 -15.37 -6.78 -10.53
N ARG A 137 -15.13 -5.80 -11.41
CA ARG A 137 -14.46 -4.57 -11.01
C ARG A 137 -15.26 -3.89 -9.88
N PRO A 138 -14.61 -3.53 -8.75
CA PRO A 138 -15.31 -2.95 -7.62
C PRO A 138 -15.89 -1.58 -7.95
N GLU A 139 -17.07 -1.33 -7.40
CA GLU A 139 -17.67 -0.01 -7.32
C GLU A 139 -17.35 0.61 -5.95
N GLY A 140 -17.38 1.94 -5.83
CA GLY A 140 -17.25 2.62 -4.54
C GLY A 140 -15.83 2.91 -4.04
N ILE A 141 -14.79 2.66 -4.85
CA ILE A 141 -13.46 3.24 -4.58
C ILE A 141 -13.61 4.77 -4.55
N LEU A 142 -13.13 5.38 -3.47
CA LEU A 142 -13.30 6.82 -3.26
C LEU A 142 -12.35 7.63 -4.14
N SER A 143 -12.80 8.83 -4.55
CA SER A 143 -11.99 9.85 -5.24
C SER A 143 -11.45 10.93 -4.29
#